data_AF-A0A936ZGB3-F1
#
_entry.id   AF-A0A936ZGB3-F1
#
_cell.length_a   1.000
_cell.length_b   1.000
_cell.length_c   1.000
_cell.angle_alpha   90.00
_cell.angle_beta   90.00
_cell.angle_gamma   90.00
#
_symmetry.space_group_name_H-M   'P 1'
#
loop_
_entity.id
_entity.type
_entity.pdbx_description
1 polymer ?
#
loop_
_entity_poly.entity_id
_entity_poly.type
_entity_poly.pdbx_seq_one_letter_code
_entity_poly.pdbx_strand_id
1 'polypeptide(L)'
;MAQAQTTHATTEAHGGAHEEAGFPPFASETFGGQLLWLAITFVVLYTLLSRLVLPRLSGIIENRRTMIAGDLDEAAAMKSRAEEAGSAYEKALAEAKGRAQALAQETRAKLSAESDAKRKALEADLNQRLAESEATIAAKKAEAMGHVHGIAHDTATAIIERLTGKAPAPQAVEAALNQIKA
;
A
#
# COMPACT_ATOMS: atom_id res chain seq x y z
N MET A 1 0.24 46.87 -106.71
CA MET A 1 -0.27 47.22 -105.36
C MET A 1 0.45 46.37 -104.33
N ALA A 2 0.85 47.00 -103.23
CA ALA A 2 1.13 46.45 -101.89
C ALA A 2 2.32 45.49 -101.63
N GLN A 3 3.29 46.05 -100.89
CA GLN A 3 4.07 45.61 -99.71
C GLN A 3 4.09 44.15 -99.20
N ALA A 4 5.28 43.71 -98.73
CA ALA A 4 5.53 43.12 -97.40
C ALA A 4 7.06 43.11 -97.07
N GLN A 5 7.46 43.56 -95.88
CA GLN A 5 8.85 43.55 -95.39
C GLN A 5 9.15 42.27 -94.61
N THR A 6 10.22 41.54 -94.94
CA THR A 6 10.90 40.62 -93.99
C THR A 6 12.37 40.40 -94.39
N THR A 7 13.25 41.01 -93.59
CA THR A 7 14.56 40.57 -93.06
C THR A 7 15.49 39.70 -93.93
N HIS A 8 16.69 40.20 -94.27
CA HIS A 8 17.98 39.47 -94.30
C HIS A 8 19.14 40.46 -94.60
N ALA A 9 20.22 40.41 -93.81
CA ALA A 9 21.62 40.86 -94.06
C ALA A 9 22.21 41.45 -92.76
N THR A 10 23.43 41.15 -92.30
CA THR A 10 24.58 40.48 -92.90
C THR A 10 25.49 39.95 -91.77
N THR A 11 26.32 38.96 -92.06
CA THR A 11 27.64 38.83 -91.41
C THR A 11 28.56 38.22 -92.44
N GLU A 12 29.46 39.06 -92.96
CA GLU A 12 30.54 38.66 -93.85
C GLU A 12 31.59 37.90 -93.04
N ALA A 13 31.94 36.70 -93.50
CA ALA A 13 33.11 35.98 -93.02
C ALA A 13 34.32 36.39 -93.85
N HIS A 14 35.28 37.08 -93.23
CA HIS A 14 36.59 37.35 -93.82
C HIS A 14 37.43 36.07 -93.76
N GLY A 15 37.73 35.49 -94.93
CA GLY A 15 38.62 34.34 -95.08
C GLY A 15 40.09 34.74 -94.99
N GLY A 16 40.81 34.13 -94.07
CA GLY A 16 42.27 34.11 -93.96
C GLY A 16 42.73 32.73 -93.49
N ALA A 17 43.77 32.20 -94.12
CA ALA A 17 44.25 30.82 -94.01
C ALA A 17 44.75 30.44 -92.60
N HIS A 18 44.33 29.28 -92.08
CA HIS A 18 45.15 28.13 -91.66
C HIS A 18 44.37 27.18 -90.70
N GLU A 19 44.51 25.88 -91.01
CA GLU A 19 44.27 24.67 -90.21
C GLU A 19 42.83 24.25 -89.83
N GLU A 20 42.64 22.93 -89.74
CA GLU A 20 41.46 22.26 -89.18
C GLU A 20 41.26 22.66 -87.71
N ALA A 21 40.81 23.88 -87.45
CA ALA A 21 40.39 24.28 -86.12
C ALA A 21 38.99 23.69 -85.86
N GLY A 22 38.97 22.48 -85.28
CA GLY A 22 37.77 21.87 -84.73
C GLY A 22 37.00 22.85 -83.83
N PHE A 23 35.69 22.63 -83.70
CA PHE A 23 34.75 23.48 -82.96
C PHE A 23 35.41 24.19 -81.76
N PRO A 24 35.46 25.55 -81.72
CA PRO A 24 36.31 26.33 -80.81
C PRO A 24 36.32 25.90 -79.33
N PRO A 25 35.21 25.45 -78.70
CA PRO A 25 35.24 25.01 -77.30
C PRO A 25 35.92 23.63 -77.06
N PHE A 26 36.34 22.92 -78.11
CA PHE A 26 37.13 21.68 -77.99
C PHE A 26 38.62 21.88 -78.36
N ALA A 27 39.07 23.13 -78.52
CA ALA A 27 40.48 23.43 -78.69
C ALA A 27 41.25 23.10 -77.39
N SER A 28 42.01 22.00 -77.44
CA SER A 28 42.73 21.42 -76.29
C SER A 28 43.76 22.36 -75.64
N GLU A 29 44.17 23.41 -76.34
CA GLU A 29 45.09 24.44 -75.85
C GLU A 29 44.52 25.24 -74.65
N THR A 30 43.19 25.35 -74.55
CA THR A 30 42.52 26.06 -73.44
C THR A 30 42.29 25.19 -72.21
N PHE A 31 42.41 23.87 -72.33
CA PHE A 31 42.11 22.95 -71.24
C PHE A 31 43.10 23.07 -70.07
N GLY A 32 44.36 23.41 -70.33
CA GLY A 32 45.36 23.57 -69.27
C GLY A 32 44.98 24.65 -68.25
N GLY A 33 44.54 25.82 -68.73
CA GLY A 33 44.08 26.93 -67.88
C GLY A 33 42.79 26.60 -67.13
N GLN A 34 41.83 25.95 -67.80
CA GLN A 34 40.56 25.52 -67.20
C GLN A 34 40.79 24.47 -66.10
N LEU A 35 41.67 23.49 -66.33
CA LEU A 35 42.02 22.47 -65.34
C LEU A 35 42.77 23.06 -64.15
N LEU A 36 43.66 24.03 -64.36
CA LEU A 36 44.34 24.73 -63.28
C LEU A 36 43.34 25.49 -62.39
N TRP A 37 42.42 26.26 -62.98
CA TRP A 37 41.42 27.00 -62.21
C TRP A 37 40.40 26.08 -61.54
N LEU A 38 40.01 24.99 -62.21
CA LEU A 38 39.21 23.93 -61.63
C LEU A 38 39.90 23.33 -60.39
N ALA A 39 41.20 23.01 -60.49
CA ALA A 39 41.96 22.48 -59.37
C ALA A 39 42.02 23.48 -58.19
N ILE A 40 42.28 24.76 -58.46
CA ILE A 40 42.32 25.81 -57.43
C ILE A 40 40.96 25.94 -56.73
N THR A 41 39.87 26.10 -57.50
CA THR A 41 38.53 26.27 -56.94
C THR A 41 38.05 25.01 -56.22
N PHE A 42 38.37 23.83 -56.73
CA PHE A 42 38.07 22.56 -56.08
C PHE A 42 38.81 22.41 -54.75
N VAL A 43 40.11 22.74 -54.70
CA VAL A 43 40.88 22.70 -53.44
C VAL A 43 40.31 23.69 -52.42
N VAL A 44 40.00 24.92 -52.83
CA VAL A 44 39.38 25.91 -51.94
C VAL A 44 38.03 25.39 -51.41
N LEU A 45 37.15 24.90 -52.28
CA LEU A 45 35.87 24.33 -51.87
C LEU A 45 36.04 23.11 -50.94
N TYR A 46 36.97 22.21 -51.26
CA TYR A 46 37.29 21.04 -50.45
C TYR A 46 37.77 21.43 -49.05
N THR A 47 38.65 22.43 -48.94
CA THR A 47 39.10 22.93 -47.63
C THR A 47 37.97 23.57 -46.83
N LEU A 48 37.06 24.30 -47.49
CA LEU A 48 35.89 24.90 -46.83
C LEU A 48 34.93 23.82 -46.29
N LEU A 49 34.63 22.81 -47.10
CA LEU A 49 33.76 21.70 -46.71
C LEU A 49 34.39 20.87 -45.58
N SER A 50 35.65 20.47 -45.73
CA SER A 50 36.35 19.63 -44.75
C SER A 50 36.55 20.34 -43.42
N ARG A 51 36.89 21.64 -43.43
CA ARG A 51 37.24 22.38 -42.21
C ARG A 51 36.06 23.09 -41.54
N LEU A 52 34.96 23.37 -42.26
CA LEU A 52 33.83 24.13 -41.71
C LEU A 52 32.50 23.38 -41.73
N VAL A 53 32.13 22.76 -42.86
CA VAL A 53 30.80 22.16 -43.02
C VAL A 53 30.72 20.79 -42.34
N LEU A 54 31.68 19.91 -42.59
CA LEU A 54 31.74 18.58 -41.97
C LEU A 54 31.79 18.63 -40.43
N PRO A 55 32.65 19.44 -39.78
CA PRO A 55 32.68 19.47 -38.31
C PRO A 55 31.37 20.01 -37.70
N ARG A 56 30.72 20.98 -38.34
CA ARG A 56 29.40 21.47 -37.89
C ARG A 56 28.32 20.41 -37.97
N LEU A 57 28.29 19.65 -39.07
CA LEU A 57 27.32 18.57 -39.25
C LEU A 57 27.56 17.41 -38.26
N SER A 58 28.83 17.05 -38.05
CA SER A 58 29.22 16.06 -37.04
C SER A 58 28.80 16.49 -35.64
N GLY A 59 29.00 17.77 -35.28
CA GLY A 59 28.60 18.30 -33.98
C GLY A 59 27.09 18.22 -33.73
N ILE A 60 26.26 18.45 -34.75
CA ILE A 60 24.80 18.32 -34.63
C ILE A 60 24.39 16.86 -34.41
N ILE A 61 24.98 15.93 -35.16
CA ILE A 61 24.69 14.49 -35.01
C ILE A 61 25.10 14.02 -33.63
N GLU A 62 26.29 14.41 -33.17
CA GLU A 62 26.79 14.05 -31.84
C GLU A 62 25.91 14.64 -30.74
N ASN A 63 25.56 15.93 -30.83
CA ASN A 63 24.67 16.55 -29.85
C ASN A 63 23.31 15.83 -29.75
N ARG A 64 22.74 15.43 -30.90
CA ARG A 64 21.49 14.63 -30.89
C ARG A 64 21.69 13.27 -30.25
N ARG A 65 22.80 12.58 -30.55
CA ARG A 65 23.12 11.29 -29.94
C ARG A 65 23.28 11.42 -28.43
N THR A 66 24.01 12.42 -27.95
CA THR A 66 24.21 12.69 -26.53
C THR A 66 22.90 13.02 -25.83
N MET A 67 22.05 13.85 -26.43
CA MET A 67 20.73 14.15 -25.86
C MET A 67 19.85 12.91 -25.78
N ILE A 68 19.75 12.12 -26.86
CA ILE A 68 18.97 10.87 -26.86
C ILE A 68 19.51 9.87 -25.84
N ALA A 69 20.83 9.72 -25.74
CA ALA A 69 21.44 8.84 -24.74
C ALA A 69 21.13 9.32 -23.32
N GLY A 70 21.25 10.63 -23.06
CA GLY A 70 20.90 11.23 -21.78
C GLY A 70 19.44 11.04 -21.41
N ASP A 71 18.52 11.28 -22.35
CA ASP A 71 17.08 11.10 -22.16
C ASP A 71 16.74 9.63 -21.87
N LEU A 72 17.39 8.68 -22.56
CA LEU A 72 17.21 7.25 -22.32
C LEU A 72 17.75 6.82 -20.95
N ASP A 73 18.92 7.32 -20.55
CA ASP A 73 19.50 7.04 -19.24
C ASP A 73 18.65 7.63 -18.11
N GLU A 74 18.14 8.86 -18.29
CA GLU A 74 17.22 9.48 -17.33
C GLU A 74 15.90 8.71 -17.25
N ALA A 75 15.32 8.31 -18.38
CA ALA A 75 14.12 7.49 -18.41
C ALA A 75 14.34 6.12 -17.73
N ALA A 76 15.49 5.47 -17.94
CA ALA A 76 15.85 4.23 -17.29
C ALA A 76 16.02 4.41 -15.78
N ALA A 77 16.67 5.49 -15.34
CA ALA A 77 16.83 5.82 -13.92
C ALA A 77 15.48 6.12 -13.25
N MET A 78 14.61 6.87 -13.92
CA MET A 78 13.24 7.16 -13.46
C MET A 78 12.42 5.87 -13.33
N LYS A 79 12.51 4.96 -14.31
CA LYS A 79 11.87 3.64 -14.25
C LYS A 79 12.39 2.81 -13.08
N SER A 80 13.71 2.72 -12.88
CA SER A 80 14.30 1.98 -11.76
C SER A 80 13.81 2.53 -10.41
N ARG A 81 13.83 3.86 -10.23
CA ARG A 81 13.33 4.50 -9.01
C ARG A 81 11.85 4.24 -8.77
N ALA A 82 11.03 4.24 -9.83
CA ALA A 82 9.60 3.92 -9.72
C ALA A 82 9.37 2.45 -9.33
N GLU A 83 10.13 1.52 -9.91
CA GLU A 83 10.08 0.09 -9.57
C GLU A 83 10.54 -0.16 -8.13
N GLU A 84 11.63 0.47 -7.70
CA GLU A 84 12.12 0.42 -6.32
C GLU A 84 11.11 0.99 -5.33
N ALA A 85 10.53 2.15 -5.63
CA ALA A 85 9.49 2.77 -4.81
C ALA A 85 8.22 1.89 -4.74
N GLY A 86 7.83 1.30 -5.87
CA GLY A 86 6.71 0.36 -5.95
C GLY A 86 6.95 -0.88 -5.08
N SER A 87 8.12 -1.50 -5.20
CA SER A 87 8.49 -2.67 -4.40
C SER A 87 8.56 -2.34 -2.90
N ALA A 88 9.14 -1.19 -2.54
CA ALA A 88 9.21 -0.74 -1.15
C ALA A 88 7.81 -0.48 -0.58
N TYR A 89 6.91 0.12 -1.37
CA TYR A 89 5.52 0.35 -1.00
C TYR A 89 4.76 -0.96 -0.78
N GLU A 90 4.87 -1.91 -1.71
CA GLU A 90 4.22 -3.23 -1.57
C GLU A 90 4.74 -3.99 -0.35
N LYS A 91 6.05 -3.96 -0.11
CA LYS A 91 6.68 -4.56 1.07
C LYS A 91 6.17 -3.91 2.36
N ALA A 92 6.13 -2.58 2.42
CA ALA A 92 5.63 -1.85 3.59
C ALA A 92 4.15 -2.16 3.84
N LEU A 93 3.34 -2.28 2.80
CA LEU A 93 1.92 -2.65 2.90
C LEU A 93 1.75 -4.09 3.40
N ALA A 94 2.53 -5.04 2.88
CA ALA A 94 2.51 -6.43 3.34
C ALA A 94 2.92 -6.54 4.81
N GLU A 95 3.98 -5.84 5.22
CA GLU A 95 4.44 -5.80 6.61
C GLU A 95 3.41 -5.15 7.53
N ALA A 96 2.78 -4.04 7.12
CA ALA A 96 1.73 -3.39 7.89
C ALA A 96 0.51 -4.31 8.08
N LYS A 97 0.07 -5.00 7.03
CA LYS A 97 -1.01 -6.00 7.11
C LYS A 97 -0.63 -7.16 8.03
N GLY A 98 0.60 -7.68 7.91
CA GLY A 98 1.10 -8.74 8.78
C GLY A 98 1.13 -8.33 10.25
N ARG A 99 1.64 -7.13 10.56
CA ARG A 99 1.64 -6.58 11.92
C ARG A 99 0.24 -6.35 12.47
N ALA A 100 -0.69 -5.84 11.66
CA ALA A 100 -2.08 -5.65 12.08
C ALA A 100 -2.76 -7.00 12.42
N GLN A 101 -2.56 -8.03 11.59
CA GLN A 101 -3.07 -9.37 11.86
C GLN A 101 -2.45 -9.98 13.12
N ALA A 102 -1.13 -9.87 13.30
CA ALA A 102 -0.44 -10.36 14.49
C ALA A 102 -0.97 -9.68 15.75
N LEU A 103 -1.10 -8.33 15.74
CA LEU A 103 -1.63 -7.57 16.85
C LEU A 103 -3.09 -7.94 17.18
N ALA A 104 -3.92 -8.15 16.15
CA ALA A 104 -5.30 -8.58 16.34
C ALA A 104 -5.39 -9.97 17.01
N GLN A 105 -4.55 -10.92 16.58
CA GLN A 105 -4.49 -12.26 17.19
C GLN A 105 -3.97 -12.20 18.63
N GLU A 106 -2.89 -11.45 18.88
CA GLU A 106 -2.34 -11.26 20.22
C GLU A 106 -3.38 -10.64 21.17
N THR A 107 -4.07 -9.59 20.72
CA THR A 107 -5.10 -8.91 21.52
C THR A 107 -6.27 -9.85 21.81
N ARG A 108 -6.70 -10.64 20.81
CA ARG A 108 -7.77 -11.62 21.00
C ARG A 108 -7.38 -12.71 22.00
N ALA A 109 -6.15 -13.22 21.92
CA ALA A 109 -5.62 -14.20 22.86
C ALA A 109 -5.55 -13.63 24.29
N LYS A 110 -5.02 -12.41 24.45
CA LYS A 110 -4.96 -11.71 25.75
C LYS A 110 -6.36 -11.50 26.34
N LEU A 111 -7.30 -11.01 25.53
CA LEU A 111 -8.67 -10.74 26.00
C LEU A 111 -9.40 -12.03 26.38
N SER A 112 -9.20 -13.13 25.63
CA SER A 112 -9.74 -14.44 25.98
C SER A 112 -9.17 -14.91 27.32
N ALA A 113 -7.85 -14.82 27.52
CA ALA A 113 -7.21 -15.23 28.76
C ALA A 113 -7.67 -14.38 29.95
N GLU A 114 -7.81 -13.07 29.79
CA GLU A 114 -8.36 -12.19 30.83
C GLU A 114 -9.82 -12.49 31.16
N SER A 115 -10.63 -12.77 30.13
CA SER A 115 -12.04 -13.15 30.31
C SER A 115 -12.16 -14.45 31.09
N ASP A 116 -11.37 -15.46 30.74
CA ASP A 116 -11.34 -16.76 31.43
C ASP A 116 -10.85 -16.60 32.87
N ALA A 117 -9.84 -15.77 33.12
CA ALA A 117 -9.34 -15.49 34.45
C ALA A 117 -10.40 -14.80 35.32
N LYS A 118 -11.06 -13.76 34.79
CA LYS A 118 -12.16 -13.06 35.50
C LYS A 118 -13.34 -13.99 35.75
N ARG A 119 -13.69 -14.83 34.79
CA ARG A 119 -14.77 -15.82 34.94
C ARG A 119 -14.45 -16.80 36.07
N LYS A 120 -13.25 -17.38 36.09
CA LYS A 120 -12.83 -18.30 37.16
C LYS A 120 -12.79 -17.63 38.53
N ALA A 121 -12.32 -16.39 38.60
CA ALA A 121 -12.32 -15.63 39.85
C ALA A 121 -13.75 -15.36 40.36
N LEU A 122 -14.66 -14.99 39.46
CA LEU A 122 -16.07 -14.78 39.79
C LEU A 122 -16.75 -16.08 40.20
N GLU A 123 -16.51 -17.18 39.49
CA GLU A 123 -17.04 -18.51 39.86
C GLU A 123 -16.55 -18.94 41.25
N ALA A 124 -15.30 -18.65 41.61
CA ALA A 124 -14.77 -18.92 42.94
C ALA A 124 -15.44 -18.06 44.03
N ASP A 125 -15.60 -16.75 43.81
CA ASP A 125 -16.28 -15.84 44.74
C ASP A 125 -17.76 -16.24 44.94
N LEU A 126 -18.46 -16.58 43.85
CA LEU A 126 -19.84 -17.04 43.91
C LEU A 126 -19.98 -18.35 44.69
N ASN A 127 -19.09 -19.31 44.48
CA ASN A 127 -19.09 -20.57 45.22
C ASN A 127 -18.84 -20.35 46.72
N GLN A 128 -17.93 -19.44 47.07
CA GLN A 128 -17.69 -19.08 48.47
C GLN A 128 -18.93 -18.44 49.10
N ARG A 129 -19.54 -17.45 48.43
CA ARG A 129 -20.78 -16.80 48.91
C ARG A 129 -21.93 -17.78 49.06
N LEU A 130 -22.04 -18.74 48.14
CA LEU A 130 -23.06 -19.78 48.20
C LEU A 130 -22.84 -20.67 49.44
N ALA A 131 -21.62 -21.12 49.68
CA ALA A 131 -21.28 -21.93 50.86
C ALA A 131 -21.53 -21.16 52.17
N GLU A 132 -21.16 -19.88 52.24
CA GLU A 132 -21.45 -19.01 53.40
C GLU A 132 -22.95 -18.83 53.64
N SER A 133 -23.72 -18.65 52.55
CA SER A 133 -25.19 -18.51 52.62
C SER A 133 -25.85 -19.81 53.07
N GLU A 134 -25.41 -20.96 52.54
CA GLU A 134 -25.89 -22.29 52.93
C GLU A 134 -25.59 -22.57 54.41
N ALA A 135 -24.40 -22.24 54.89
CA ALA A 135 -24.04 -22.35 56.30
C ALA A 135 -24.93 -21.47 57.19
N THR A 136 -25.18 -20.22 56.76
CA THR A 136 -26.08 -19.30 57.47
C THR A 136 -27.52 -19.82 57.52
N ILE A 137 -28.03 -20.35 56.40
CA ILE A 137 -29.37 -20.95 56.34
C ILE A 137 -29.45 -22.17 57.26
N ALA A 138 -28.44 -23.04 57.25
CA ALA A 138 -28.38 -24.20 58.13
C ALA A 138 -28.36 -23.80 59.60
N ALA A 139 -27.57 -22.78 59.98
CA ALA A 139 -27.52 -22.25 61.33
C ALA A 139 -28.88 -21.68 61.78
N LYS A 140 -29.50 -20.83 60.96
CA LYS A 140 -30.83 -20.27 61.27
C LYS A 140 -31.92 -21.34 61.35
N LYS A 141 -31.83 -22.38 60.51
CA LYS A 141 -32.74 -23.53 60.58
C LYS A 141 -32.56 -24.28 61.90
N ALA A 142 -31.32 -24.53 62.32
CA ALA A 142 -31.03 -25.20 63.59
C ALA A 142 -31.53 -24.37 64.79
N GLU A 143 -31.29 -23.06 64.78
CA GLU A 143 -31.80 -22.12 65.78
C GLU A 143 -33.33 -22.15 65.84
N ALA A 144 -34.02 -21.97 64.71
CA ALA A 144 -35.48 -22.03 64.63
C ALA A 144 -36.03 -23.37 65.15
N MET A 145 -35.43 -24.50 64.76
CA MET A 145 -35.82 -25.83 65.25
C MET A 145 -35.56 -26.00 66.75
N GLY A 146 -34.55 -25.32 67.32
CA GLY A 146 -34.33 -25.26 68.76
C GLY A 146 -35.47 -24.56 69.51
N HIS A 147 -35.99 -23.46 68.95
CA HIS A 147 -37.12 -22.72 69.53
C HIS A 147 -38.47 -23.46 69.43
N VAL A 148 -38.66 -24.34 68.44
CA VAL A 148 -39.92 -25.09 68.25
C VAL A 148 -40.34 -25.85 69.50
N HIS A 149 -39.41 -26.46 70.23
CA HIS A 149 -39.74 -27.24 71.43
C HIS A 149 -40.32 -26.36 72.54
N GLY A 150 -39.71 -25.18 72.79
CA GLY A 150 -40.22 -24.21 73.75
C GLY A 150 -41.59 -23.65 73.35
N ILE A 151 -41.75 -23.27 72.08
CA ILE A 151 -43.04 -22.79 71.56
C ILE A 151 -44.12 -23.86 71.68
N ALA A 152 -43.80 -25.13 71.39
CA ALA A 152 -44.72 -26.25 71.53
C ALA A 152 -45.13 -26.48 73.00
N HIS A 153 -44.17 -26.40 73.94
CA HIS A 153 -44.43 -26.47 75.37
C HIS A 153 -45.36 -25.34 75.85
N ASP A 154 -45.05 -24.10 75.49
CA ASP A 154 -45.82 -22.92 75.91
C ASP A 154 -47.23 -22.96 75.30
N THR A 155 -47.34 -23.34 74.03
CA THR A 155 -48.62 -23.46 73.33
C THR A 155 -49.48 -24.59 73.92
N ALA A 156 -48.90 -25.77 74.17
CA ALA A 156 -49.61 -26.89 74.78
C ALA A 156 -50.11 -26.55 76.20
N THR A 157 -49.27 -25.87 76.99
CA THR A 157 -49.63 -25.40 78.33
C THR A 157 -50.80 -24.41 78.28
N ALA A 158 -50.72 -23.41 77.41
CA ALA A 158 -51.78 -22.41 77.24
C ALA A 158 -53.11 -23.04 76.76
N ILE A 159 -53.06 -24.02 75.85
CA ILE A 159 -54.24 -24.75 75.36
C ILE A 159 -54.89 -25.54 76.51
N ILE A 160 -54.11 -26.30 77.30
CA ILE A 160 -54.62 -27.11 78.40
C ILE A 160 -55.22 -26.22 79.51
N GLU A 161 -54.56 -25.11 79.83
CA GLU A 161 -55.07 -24.14 80.81
C GLU A 161 -56.41 -23.54 80.35
N ARG A 162 -56.54 -23.19 79.06
CA ARG A 162 -57.79 -22.72 78.46
C ARG A 162 -58.92 -23.77 78.49
N LEU A 163 -58.60 -25.04 78.33
CA LEU A 163 -59.58 -26.15 78.29
C LEU A 163 -60.01 -26.62 79.68
N THR A 164 -59.10 -26.65 80.65
CA THR A 164 -59.33 -27.25 81.97
C THR A 164 -59.50 -26.21 83.09
N GLY A 165 -59.19 -24.94 82.83
CA GLY A 165 -59.27 -23.84 83.80
C GLY A 165 -58.18 -23.88 84.88
N LYS A 166 -57.20 -24.79 84.78
CA LYS A 166 -56.06 -24.91 85.68
C LYS A 166 -54.78 -25.16 84.88
N ALA A 167 -53.68 -24.57 85.32
CA ALA A 167 -52.37 -24.82 84.71
C ALA A 167 -51.95 -26.30 84.92
N PRO A 168 -51.50 -27.00 83.85
CA PRO A 168 -50.99 -28.36 83.97
C PRO A 168 -49.65 -28.40 84.72
N ALA A 169 -49.31 -29.57 85.29
CA ALA A 169 -48.01 -29.78 85.90
C ALA A 169 -46.90 -29.72 84.83
N PRO A 170 -45.87 -28.86 84.96
CA PRO A 170 -44.86 -28.65 83.92
C PRO A 170 -44.16 -29.94 83.48
N GLN A 171 -43.85 -30.81 84.44
CA GLN A 171 -43.16 -32.08 84.23
C GLN A 171 -43.97 -33.06 83.36
N ALA A 172 -45.30 -32.99 83.40
CA ALA A 172 -46.16 -33.87 82.63
C ALA A 172 -46.23 -33.45 81.15
N VAL A 173 -46.23 -32.14 80.87
CA VAL A 173 -46.21 -31.59 79.51
C VAL A 173 -44.85 -31.89 78.85
N GLU A 174 -43.76 -31.71 79.59
CA GLU A 174 -42.41 -31.99 79.12
C GLU A 174 -42.18 -33.48 78.83
N ALA A 175 -42.68 -34.38 79.69
CA ALA A 175 -42.62 -35.83 79.46
C ALA A 175 -43.40 -36.25 78.20
N ALA A 176 -44.58 -35.68 77.95
CA ALA A 176 -45.39 -35.99 76.78
C ALA A 176 -44.75 -35.48 75.47
N LEU A 177 -44.16 -34.27 75.49
CA LEU A 177 -43.45 -33.72 74.33
C LEU A 177 -42.18 -34.52 73.98
N ASN A 178 -41.49 -35.05 74.99
CA ASN A 178 -40.30 -35.87 74.78
C ASN A 178 -40.62 -37.27 74.24
N GLN A 179 -41.80 -37.84 74.54
CA GLN A 179 -42.26 -39.10 73.93
C GLN A 179 -42.51 -39.01 72.42
N ILE A 180 -42.88 -37.83 71.91
CA ILE A 180 -43.14 -37.60 70.47
C ILE A 180 -41.83 -37.35 69.69
N LYS A 181 -40.73 -37.04 70.39
CA LYS A 181 -39.44 -36.68 69.82
C LYS A 181 -38.52 -37.90 69.54
N ALA A 182 -38.94 -39.11 69.93
CA ALA A 182 -38.28 -40.39 69.64
C ALA A 182 -38.81 -40.98 68.33
#